data_AF-A0AAD3VXZ4-F1
#
_entry.id   AF-A0AAD3VXZ4-F1
#
_cell.length_a   1.000
_cell.length_b   1.000
_cell.length_c   1.000
_cell.angle_alpha   90.00
_cell.angle_beta   90.00
_cell.angle_gamma   90.00
#
_symmetry.space_group_name_H-M   'P 1'
#
loop_
_entity.id
_entity.type
_entity.pdbx_description
1 polymer ?
#
loop_
_entity_poly.entity_id
_entity_poly.type
_entity_poly.pdbx_seq_one_letter_code
_entity_poly.pdbx_strand_id
1 'polypeptide(L)'
;MRSRKHRNIKLNLVWVFVGLIAIAFAARQVEVIRIRKQLVQLESEIEYYMMLNATLQEQVETLRSKDYIEKTAREKLGLVMPGEVQYIPVKNQGGQ
;
A
#
# COMPACT_ATOMS: atom_id res chain seq x y z
N MET A 1 61.44 -21.59 29.86
CA MET A 1 60.77 -20.30 29.55
C MET A 1 60.02 -20.24 28.19
N ARG A 2 59.86 -21.34 27.43
CA ARG A 2 59.23 -21.34 26.08
C ARG A 2 57.69 -21.49 26.04
N SER A 3 57.03 -21.92 27.12
CA SER A 3 55.58 -22.22 27.13
C SER A 3 54.67 -20.98 27.11
N ARG A 4 55.14 -19.83 27.63
CA ARG A 4 54.36 -18.57 27.64
C ARG A 4 54.07 -18.05 26.22
N LYS A 5 55.04 -18.21 25.29
CA LYS A 5 54.91 -17.72 23.91
C LYS A 5 53.88 -18.52 23.11
N HIS A 6 53.87 -19.85 23.25
CA HIS A 6 52.87 -20.71 22.60
C HIS A 6 51.45 -20.47 23.14
N ARG A 7 51.30 -20.17 24.44
CA ARG A 7 49.99 -19.85 25.03
C ARG A 7 49.38 -18.58 24.43
N ASN A 8 50.19 -17.53 24.26
CA ASN A 8 49.71 -16.27 23.70
C ASN A 8 49.39 -16.37 22.20
N ILE A 9 50.15 -17.18 21.45
CA ILE A 9 49.85 -17.46 20.03
C ILE A 9 48.52 -18.21 19.89
N LYS A 10 48.28 -19.23 20.73
CA LYS A 10 46.99 -19.95 20.74
C LYS A 10 45.83 -19.03 21.10
N LEU A 11 46.03 -18.13 22.07
CA LEU A 11 45.00 -17.17 22.48
C LEU A 11 44.66 -16.17 21.36
N ASN A 12 45.66 -15.67 20.63
CA ASN A 12 45.44 -14.81 19.47
C ASN A 12 44.69 -15.53 18.35
N LEU A 13 45.00 -16.81 18.11
CA LEU A 13 44.32 -17.61 17.09
C LEU A 13 42.83 -17.79 17.43
N VAL A 14 42.50 -17.99 18.71
CA VAL A 14 41.11 -18.07 19.19
C VAL A 14 40.38 -16.75 18.97
N TRP A 15 41.01 -15.61 19.25
CA TRP A 15 40.40 -14.30 19.01
C TRP A 15 40.13 -14.04 17.52
N VAL A 16 41.05 -14.43 16.64
CA VAL A 16 40.84 -14.34 15.19
C VAL A 16 39.66 -15.22 14.76
N PHE A 17 39.57 -16.44 15.29
CA PHE A 17 38.47 -17.36 14.99
C PHE A 17 37.11 -16.82 15.46
N VAL A 18 37.04 -16.26 16.67
CA VAL A 18 35.83 -15.61 17.20
C VAL A 18 35.45 -14.39 16.36
N GLY A 19 36.43 -13.58 15.95
CA GLY A 19 36.21 -12.44 15.06
C GLY A 19 35.60 -12.84 13.71
N LEU A 20 36.07 -13.93 13.11
CA LEU A 20 35.50 -14.45 11.86
C LEU A 20 34.04 -14.89 12.02
N ILE A 21 33.71 -15.58 13.10
CA ILE A 21 32.33 -15.99 13.39
C ILE A 21 31.45 -14.77 13.62
N ALA A 22 31.92 -13.76 14.37
CA ALA A 22 31.18 -12.54 14.63
C ALA A 22 30.87 -11.76 13.34
N ILE A 23 31.83 -11.66 12.42
CA ILE A 23 31.64 -11.00 11.12
C ILE A 23 30.63 -11.78 10.28
N ALA A 24 30.76 -13.11 10.20
CA ALA A 24 29.82 -13.94 9.46
C ALA A 24 28.39 -13.82 10.02
N PHE A 25 28.24 -13.79 11.34
CA PHE A 25 26.96 -13.61 12.00
C PHE A 25 26.38 -12.21 11.74
N ALA A 26 27.18 -11.15 11.86
CA ALA A 26 26.75 -9.79 11.59
C ALA A 26 26.24 -9.61 10.15
N ALA A 27 26.92 -10.18 9.16
CA ALA A 27 26.49 -10.13 7.77
C ALA A 27 25.11 -10.79 7.57
N ARG A 28 24.87 -11.95 8.20
CA ARG A 28 23.58 -12.64 8.16
C ARG A 28 22.47 -11.86 8.85
N GLN A 29 22.77 -11.19 9.97
CA GLN A 29 21.78 -10.39 10.70
C GLN A 29 21.29 -9.19 9.87
N VAL A 30 22.17 -8.56 9.06
CA VAL A 30 21.77 -7.46 8.17
C VAL A 30 20.77 -7.93 7.11
N GLU A 31 20.99 -9.11 6.54
CA GLU A 31 20.09 -9.70 5.55
C GLU A 31 18.69 -9.98 6.14
N VAL A 32 18.63 -10.54 7.35
CA VAL A 32 17.37 -10.79 8.06
C VAL A 32 16.62 -9.48 8.35
N ILE A 33 17.33 -8.43 8.78
CA ILE A 33 16.70 -7.12 9.03
C ILE A 33 16.12 -6.53 7.75
N ARG A 34 16.85 -6.65 6.63
CA ARG A 34 16.37 -6.17 5.32
C ARG A 34 15.10 -6.91 4.89
N ILE A 35 15.08 -8.23 4.99
CA ILE A 35 13.92 -9.06 4.63
C ILE A 35 12.71 -8.69 5.51
N ARG A 36 12.91 -8.54 6.82
CA ARG A 36 11.83 -8.13 7.73
C ARG A 36 11.25 -6.77 7.38
N LYS A 37 12.08 -5.81 7.00
CA LYS A 37 11.59 -4.49 6.54
C LYS A 37 10.77 -4.60 5.26
N GLN A 38 11.20 -5.44 4.32
CA GLN A 38 10.46 -5.68 3.09
C GLN A 38 9.10 -6.35 3.35
N LEU A 39 9.04 -7.29 4.29
CA LEU A 39 7.77 -7.92 4.70
C LEU A 39 6.79 -6.89 5.28
N VAL A 40 7.24 -6.05 6.21
CA VAL A 40 6.37 -5.01 6.79
C VAL A 40 5.86 -4.04 5.73
N GLN A 41 6.72 -3.64 4.78
CA GLN A 41 6.31 -2.77 3.67
C GLN A 41 5.26 -3.46 2.79
N LEU A 42 5.48 -4.72 2.44
CA LEU A 42 4.57 -5.46 1.59
C LEU A 42 3.22 -5.72 2.27
N GLU A 43 3.22 -6.02 3.57
CA GLU A 43 1.98 -6.16 4.37
C GLU A 43 1.19 -4.85 4.37
N SER A 44 1.87 -3.71 4.56
CA SER A 44 1.20 -2.40 4.53
C SER A 44 0.63 -2.06 3.15
N GLU A 45 1.29 -2.48 2.07
CA GLU A 45 0.82 -2.28 0.71
C GLU A 45 -0.40 -3.17 0.41
N ILE A 46 -0.41 -4.42 0.89
CA ILE A 46 -1.57 -5.31 0.79
C ILE A 46 -2.76 -4.71 1.52
N GLU A 47 -2.58 -4.24 2.75
CA GLU A 47 -3.66 -3.63 3.53
C GLU A 47 -4.24 -2.39 2.84
N TYR A 48 -3.37 -1.53 2.29
CA TYR A 48 -3.78 -0.37 1.51
C TYR A 48 -4.62 -0.76 0.29
N TYR A 49 -4.17 -1.73 -0.52
CA TYR A 49 -4.92 -2.16 -1.70
C TYR A 49 -6.22 -2.89 -1.34
N MET A 50 -6.26 -3.63 -0.24
CA MET A 50 -7.49 -4.26 0.24
C MET A 50 -8.53 -3.20 0.60
N MET A 51 -8.13 -2.17 1.35
CA MET A 51 -9.00 -1.06 1.69
C MET A 51 -9.50 -0.32 0.44
N LEU A 52 -8.58 -0.01 -0.48
CA LEU A 52 -8.92 0.66 -1.73
C LEU A 52 -9.89 -0.16 -2.57
N ASN A 53 -9.70 -1.47 -2.66
CA ASN A 53 -10.59 -2.36 -3.39
C ASN A 53 -11.98 -2.39 -2.76
N ALA A 54 -12.09 -2.50 -1.44
CA ALA A 54 -13.37 -2.45 -0.74
C ALA A 54 -14.12 -1.12 -1.03
N THR A 55 -13.43 0.01 -0.95
CA THR A 55 -14.02 1.33 -1.28
C THR A 55 -14.42 1.45 -2.76
N LEU A 56 -13.66 0.85 -3.68
CA LEU A 56 -14.02 0.83 -5.10
C LEU A 56 -15.24 -0.07 -5.36
N GLN A 57 -15.34 -1.21 -4.67
CA GLN A 57 -16.49 -2.10 -4.77
C GLN A 57 -17.77 -1.42 -4.30
N GLU A 58 -17.72 -0.71 -3.17
CA GLU A 58 -18.86 0.07 -2.66
C GLU A 58 -19.30 1.16 -3.66
N GLN A 59 -18.35 1.86 -4.28
CA GLN A 59 -18.65 2.82 -5.33
C GLN A 59 -19.30 2.16 -6.54
N VAL A 60 -18.79 1.00 -6.98
CA VAL A 60 -19.37 0.25 -8.10
C VAL A 60 -20.79 -0.18 -7.78
N GLU A 61 -21.06 -0.68 -6.57
CA GLU A 61 -22.40 -1.06 -6.14
C GLU A 61 -23.35 0.13 -6.12
N THR A 62 -22.90 1.27 -5.58
CA THR A 62 -23.67 2.52 -5.55
C THR A 62 -24.03 2.98 -6.97
N LEU A 63 -23.07 2.98 -7.88
CA LEU A 63 -23.28 3.37 -9.28
C LEU A 63 -24.16 2.38 -10.05
N ARG A 64 -24.14 1.10 -9.66
CA ARG A 64 -25.01 0.04 -10.23
C ARG A 64 -26.40 -0.02 -9.60
N SER A 65 -26.64 0.73 -8.52
CA SER A 65 -27.97 0.77 -7.90
C SER A 65 -29.01 1.29 -8.90
N LYS A 66 -30.20 0.69 -8.87
CA LYS A 66 -31.29 1.02 -9.80
C LYS A 66 -31.66 2.50 -9.72
N ASP A 67 -31.66 3.06 -8.52
CA ASP A 67 -31.98 4.48 -8.29
C ASP A 67 -30.94 5.41 -8.94
N TYR A 68 -29.65 5.08 -8.86
CA TYR A 68 -28.59 5.86 -9.50
C TYR A 68 -28.65 5.76 -11.03
N ILE A 69 -28.93 4.55 -11.55
CA ILE A 69 -29.12 4.32 -12.99
C ILE A 69 -30.34 5.08 -13.50
N GLU A 70 -31.48 5.02 -12.79
CA GLU A 70 -32.71 5.70 -13.17
C GLU A 70 -32.54 7.22 -13.13
N LYS A 71 -31.92 7.76 -12.08
CA LYS A 71 -31.61 9.19 -11.97
C LYS A 71 -30.69 9.65 -13.10
N THR A 72 -29.61 8.93 -13.35
CA THR A 72 -28.66 9.23 -14.44
C THR A 72 -29.33 9.14 -15.80
N ALA A 73 -30.19 8.14 -16.03
CA ALA A 73 -30.96 7.99 -17.26
C ALA A 73 -31.94 9.15 -17.44
N ARG A 74 -32.64 9.57 -16.37
CA ARG A 74 -33.53 10.74 -16.39
C ARG A 74 -32.79 12.02 -16.76
N GLU A 75 -31.67 12.30 -16.11
CA GLU A 75 -30.83 13.47 -16.41
C GLU A 75 -30.31 13.46 -17.85
N LYS A 76 -29.80 12.32 -18.34
CA LYS A 76 -29.25 12.23 -19.70
C LYS A 76 -30.30 12.23 -20.80
N LEU A 77 -31.49 11.68 -20.55
CA LEU A 77 -32.59 11.62 -21.51
C LEU A 77 -33.51 12.84 -21.42
N GLY A 78 -33.28 13.75 -20.45
CA GLY A 78 -34.14 14.90 -20.21
C GLY A 78 -35.54 14.53 -19.71
N LEU A 79 -35.68 13.36 -19.08
CA LEU A 79 -36.94 12.83 -18.58
C LEU A 79 -37.19 13.27 -17.13
N VAL A 80 -38.43 13.63 -16.80
CA VAL A 80 -38.89 13.97 -15.44
C VAL A 80 -39.78 12.87 -14.88
N MET A 81 -39.89 12.76 -13.55
CA MET A 81 -40.79 11.77 -12.93
C MET A 81 -42.26 12.13 -13.22
N PRO A 82 -43.18 11.14 -13.25
CA PRO A 82 -44.61 11.42 -13.34
C PRO A 82 -45.05 12.29 -12.14
N GLY A 83 -45.43 13.55 -12.41
CA GLY A 83 -45.81 14.53 -11.39
C GLY A 83 -44.81 15.67 -11.14
N GLU A 84 -43.64 15.68 -11.80
CA GLU A 84 -42.68 16.79 -11.76
C GLU A 84 -42.82 17.75 -12.95
N VAL A 85 -42.65 19.06 -12.73
CA VAL A 85 -42.73 20.10 -13.78
C VAL A 85 -41.32 20.47 -14.26
N GLN A 86 -41.05 20.29 -15.56
CA GLN A 86 -39.76 20.63 -16.17
C GLN A 86 -39.64 22.16 -16.38
N TYR A 87 -38.67 22.80 -15.71
CA TYR A 87 -38.32 24.20 -15.96
C TYR A 87 -37.17 24.29 -16.98
N ILE A 88 -37.46 24.74 -18.19
CA ILE A 88 -36.44 25.02 -19.21
C ILE A 88 -36.08 26.50 -19.14
N PRO A 89 -34.84 26.88 -18.76
CA PRO A 89 -34.43 28.27 -18.74
C PRO A 89 -34.34 28.80 -20.19
N VAL A 90 -35.28 29.64 -20.59
CA VAL A 90 -35.22 30.36 -21.87
C VAL A 90 -34.19 31.48 -21.71
N LYS A 91 -32.98 31.27 -22.24
CA LYS A 91 -31.99 32.35 -22.36
C LYS A 91 -32.48 33.32 -23.44
N ASN A 92 -33.08 34.43 -23.00
CA ASN A 92 -33.46 35.52 -23.88
C ASN A 92 -32.19 36.18 -24.43
N GLN A 93 -31.76 35.75 -25.62
CA GLN A 93 -30.75 36.46 -26.41
C GLN A 93 -31.49 37.46 -27.31
N GLY A 94 -31.78 38.62 -26.75
CA GLY A 94 -32.41 39.72 -27.47
C GLY A 94 -32.22 41.03 -26.74
N GLY A 95 -31.28 41.85 -27.23
CA GLY A 95 -31.27 43.29 -27.00
C GLY A 95 -30.06 43.87 -26.29
N GLN A 96 -28.92 43.97 -26.99
CA GLN A 96 -28.24 45.25 -27.22
C GLN A 96 -27.77 45.27 -28.67
#